data_AF-A0A7S0ECN6-F1
#
_entry.id   AF-A0A7S0ECN6-F1
#
_cell.length_a   1.000
_cell.length_b   1.000
_cell.length_c   1.000
_cell.angle_alpha   90.00
_cell.angle_beta   90.00
_cell.angle_gamma   90.00
#
_symmetry.space_group_name_H-M   'P 1'
#
loop_
_entity.id
_entity.type
_entity.pdbx_description
1 polymer ?
#
loop_
_entity_poly.entity_id
_entity_poly.type
_entity_poly.pdbx_seq_one_letter_code
_entity_poly.pdbx_strand_id
1 'polypeptide(L)'
;GATLLATEARLRGLHGEAENAIMNELFRPACSEVQSATASIIAGALPADFPRGAVLKNGPNPQPEYATEQGGWLDGDGMIHCVCLPPDAAGEPRYSRSWVRTSGFEKERAAGKRLFDGSLVAPRGWPLLVGLVA
;
A
#
# COMPACT_ATOMS: atom_id res chain seq x y z
N GLY A 1 13.35 21.41 -22.14
CA GLY A 1 13.04 21.77 -23.53
C GLY A 1 11.63 21.29 -23.85
N ALA A 2 10.83 22.11 -24.55
CA ALA A 2 9.40 21.85 -24.79
C ALA A 2 9.07 20.46 -25.38
N THR A 3 10.01 19.89 -26.14
CA THR A 3 9.92 18.52 -26.69
C THR A 3 9.88 17.44 -25.61
N LEU A 4 10.66 17.59 -24.53
CA LEU A 4 10.67 16.64 -23.42
C LEU A 4 9.33 16.63 -22.69
N LEU A 5 8.74 17.81 -22.46
CA LEU A 5 7.43 17.96 -21.81
C LEU A 5 6.29 17.38 -22.66
N ALA A 6 6.35 17.54 -23.99
CA ALA A 6 5.39 16.96 -24.91
C ALA A 6 5.51 15.42 -24.99
N THR A 7 6.73 14.90 -25.03
CA THR A 7 6.99 13.45 -24.96
C THR A 7 6.54 12.88 -23.61
N GLU A 8 6.78 13.60 -22.51
CA GLU A 8 6.30 13.27 -21.18
C GLU A 8 4.77 13.23 -21.12
N ALA A 9 4.07 14.23 -21.63
CA ALA A 9 2.62 14.25 -21.67
C ALA A 9 2.04 13.08 -22.47
N ARG A 10 2.68 12.71 -23.59
CA ARG A 10 2.30 11.55 -24.40
C ARG A 10 2.52 10.24 -23.66
N LEU A 11 3.68 10.06 -23.01
CA LEU A 11 3.98 8.86 -22.21
C LEU A 11 3.01 8.71 -21.03
N ARG A 12 2.59 9.82 -20.40
CA ARG A 12 1.56 9.82 -19.36
C ARG A 12 0.20 9.34 -19.87
N GLY A 13 -0.21 9.77 -21.07
CA GLY A 13 -1.45 9.30 -21.71
C GLY A 13 -1.42 7.79 -21.92
N LEU A 14 -0.30 7.27 -22.45
CA LEU A 14 -0.12 5.83 -22.71
C LEU A 14 -0.10 4.98 -21.42
N HIS A 15 0.48 5.49 -20.32
CA HIS A 15 0.48 4.80 -19.02
C HIS A 15 -0.89 4.82 -18.33
N GLY A 16 -1.72 5.83 -18.61
CA GLY A 16 -3.08 5.94 -18.08
C GLY A 16 -4.10 5.00 -18.74
N GLU A 17 -3.80 4.53 -19.95
CA GLU A 17 -4.68 3.65 -20.75
C GLU A 17 -4.36 2.15 -20.59
N ALA A 18 -3.22 1.80 -19.98
CA ALA A 18 -2.87 0.42 -19.76
C ALA A 18 -3.67 -0.13 -18.58
N GLU A 19 -4.55 -1.10 -18.84
CA GLU A 19 -5.06 -2.00 -17.80
C GLU A 19 -3.86 -2.50 -16.99
N ASN A 20 -3.80 -2.15 -15.71
CA ASN A 20 -2.66 -2.53 -14.89
C ASN A 20 -2.78 -4.01 -14.52
N ALA A 21 -2.46 -4.87 -15.49
CA ALA A 21 -2.52 -6.34 -15.39
C ALA A 21 -1.68 -6.90 -14.24
N ILE A 22 -0.78 -6.09 -13.68
CA ILE A 22 0.05 -6.40 -12.50
C ILE A 22 -0.82 -6.37 -11.22
N MET A 23 -1.86 -5.54 -11.16
CA MET A 23 -2.83 -5.46 -10.08
C MET A 23 -3.93 -6.53 -10.24
N ASN A 24 -3.54 -7.80 -10.28
CA ASN A 24 -4.48 -8.91 -10.22
C ASN A 24 -5.17 -9.01 -8.85
N GLU A 25 -6.08 -9.96 -8.65
CA GLU A 25 -6.84 -10.11 -7.39
C GLU A 25 -5.97 -10.16 -6.13
N LEU A 26 -4.74 -10.68 -6.23
CA LEU A 26 -3.80 -10.80 -5.10
C LEU A 26 -3.30 -9.43 -4.61
N PHE A 27 -3.22 -8.44 -5.49
CA PHE A 27 -2.71 -7.10 -5.19
C PHE A 27 -3.81 -6.06 -5.05
N ARG A 28 -5.08 -6.48 -5.04
CA ARG A 28 -6.20 -5.55 -4.89
C ARG A 28 -6.11 -4.83 -3.54
N PRO A 29 -6.18 -3.49 -3.50
CA PRO A 29 -6.08 -2.75 -2.26
C PRO A 29 -7.18 -3.14 -1.26
N ALA A 30 -6.81 -3.22 0.01
CA ALA A 30 -7.76 -3.30 1.12
C ALA A 30 -8.62 -2.04 1.15
N CYS A 31 -9.94 -2.23 1.13
CA CYS A 31 -10.88 -1.12 0.95
C CYS A 31 -11.22 -0.33 2.23
N SER A 32 -10.74 -0.76 3.40
CA SER A 32 -11.14 -0.18 4.68
C SER A 32 -10.15 -0.49 5.79
N GLU A 33 -10.15 0.30 6.85
CA GLU A 33 -9.46 -0.04 8.10
C GLU A 33 -10.28 -1.05 8.92
N VAL A 34 -9.58 -1.83 9.74
CA VAL A 34 -10.19 -2.72 10.74
C VAL A 34 -9.52 -2.41 12.07
N GLN A 35 -10.31 -1.96 13.04
CA GLN A 35 -9.77 -1.60 14.36
C GLN A 35 -9.43 -2.82 15.21
N SER A 36 -10.34 -3.79 15.25
CA SER A 36 -10.15 -5.05 15.98
C SER A 36 -11.17 -6.06 15.49
N ALA A 37 -10.70 -7.13 14.86
CA ALA A 37 -11.50 -8.28 14.45
C ALA A 37 -10.94 -9.56 15.06
N THR A 38 -11.80 -10.52 15.34
CA THR A 38 -11.36 -11.86 15.75
C THR A 38 -10.61 -12.52 14.59
N ALA A 39 -9.41 -13.05 14.86
CA ALA A 39 -8.65 -13.84 13.91
C ALA A 39 -8.75 -15.32 14.26
N SER A 40 -9.29 -16.11 13.35
CA SER A 40 -9.50 -17.55 13.53
C SER A 40 -8.26 -18.36 13.17
N ILE A 41 -7.97 -19.38 13.97
CA ILE A 41 -6.97 -20.40 13.62
C ILE A 41 -7.62 -21.37 12.63
N ILE A 42 -7.09 -21.41 11.41
CA ILE A 42 -7.64 -22.26 10.33
C ILE A 42 -7.18 -23.72 10.40
N ALA A 43 -6.03 -23.98 11.03
CA ALA A 43 -5.46 -25.31 11.16
C ALA A 43 -4.52 -25.38 12.37
N GLY A 44 -4.55 -26.50 13.09
CA GLY A 44 -3.69 -26.74 14.25
C GLY A 44 -4.06 -25.88 15.47
N ALA A 45 -3.06 -25.63 16.32
CA ALA A 45 -3.18 -24.80 17.52
C ALA A 45 -1.91 -23.95 17.71
N LEU A 46 -2.03 -22.81 18.39
CA LEU A 46 -0.86 -22.03 18.80
C LEU A 46 -0.05 -22.80 19.86
N PRO A 47 1.29 -22.82 19.77
CA PRO A 47 2.14 -23.41 20.82
C PRO A 47 1.85 -22.78 22.18
N ALA A 48 1.82 -23.59 23.24
CA ALA A 48 1.49 -23.13 24.59
C ALA A 48 2.56 -22.17 25.17
N ASP A 49 3.80 -22.27 24.68
CA ASP A 49 4.94 -21.44 25.04
C ASP A 49 5.17 -20.27 24.07
N PHE A 50 4.22 -20.02 23.15
CA PHE A 50 4.37 -18.95 22.17
C PHE A 50 4.47 -17.59 22.90
N PRO A 51 5.46 -16.76 22.56
CA PRO A 51 5.67 -15.49 23.25
C PRO A 51 4.51 -14.53 23.00
N ARG A 52 4.16 -13.78 24.05
CA ARG A 52 3.16 -12.72 23.97
C ARG A 52 3.65 -11.63 23.03
N GLY A 53 2.83 -11.23 22.08
CA GLY A 53 3.23 -10.19 21.14
C GLY A 53 2.28 -9.99 19.98
N ALA A 54 2.79 -9.27 18.98
CA ALA A 54 2.06 -9.00 17.76
C ALA A 54 2.98 -9.15 16.55
N VAL A 55 2.43 -9.66 15.46
CA VAL A 55 3.09 -9.69 14.16
C VAL A 55 2.55 -8.54 13.32
N LEU A 56 3.45 -7.65 12.90
CA LEU A 56 3.12 -6.49 12.08
C LEU A 56 3.75 -6.64 10.70
N LYS A 57 2.98 -6.31 9.67
CA LYS A 57 3.45 -6.22 8.28
C LYS A 57 3.05 -4.88 7.70
N ASN A 58 3.99 -4.16 7.11
CA ASN A 58 3.69 -2.99 6.29
C ASN A 58 3.60 -3.38 4.81
N GLY A 59 2.74 -2.71 4.06
CA GLY A 59 2.68 -2.84 2.61
C GLY A 59 2.05 -1.61 1.95
N PRO A 60 2.35 -1.36 0.66
CA PRO A 60 1.65 -0.36 -0.12
C PRO A 60 0.18 -0.74 -0.28
N ASN A 61 -0.72 0.18 0.05
CA ASN A 61 -2.16 0.00 -0.05
C ASN A 61 -2.81 1.34 -0.43
N PRO A 62 -2.90 1.69 -1.72
CA PRO A 62 -3.52 2.94 -2.13
C PRO A 62 -4.99 2.99 -1.69
N GLN A 63 -5.44 4.18 -1.30
CA GLN A 63 -6.83 4.39 -0.91
C GLN A 63 -7.77 4.16 -2.11
N PRO A 64 -8.83 3.34 -1.99
CA PRO A 64 -9.71 2.99 -3.10
C PRO A 64 -10.31 4.18 -3.84
N GLU A 65 -10.58 5.28 -3.12
CA GLU A 65 -11.22 6.49 -3.64
C GLU A 65 -10.40 7.17 -4.75
N TYR A 66 -9.09 6.93 -4.75
CA TYR A 66 -8.15 7.47 -5.73
C TYR A 66 -7.05 6.47 -6.10
N ALA A 67 -7.33 5.18 -5.88
CA ALA A 67 -6.54 4.08 -6.38
C ALA A 67 -6.74 4.05 -7.89
N THR A 68 -5.90 4.79 -8.60
CA THR A 68 -5.83 4.65 -10.04
C THR A 68 -4.96 3.46 -10.41
N GLU A 69 -5.24 2.85 -11.54
CA GLU A 69 -4.41 1.80 -12.14
C GLU A 69 -2.98 2.28 -12.49
N GLN A 70 -2.61 3.52 -12.17
CA GLN A 70 -1.32 4.11 -12.57
C GLN A 70 -0.21 4.00 -11.51
N GLY A 71 -0.47 3.38 -10.35
CA GLY A 71 0.55 3.13 -9.31
C GLY A 71 1.37 1.87 -9.55
N GLY A 72 2.68 1.92 -9.28
CA GLY A 72 3.52 0.72 -9.23
C GLY A 72 3.30 -0.08 -7.94
N TRP A 73 3.84 -1.31 -7.90
CA TRP A 73 3.73 -2.21 -6.74
C TRP A 73 4.31 -1.66 -5.42
N LEU A 74 5.20 -0.67 -5.50
CA LEU A 74 5.79 0.03 -4.35
C LEU A 74 5.05 1.33 -3.99
N ASP A 75 4.10 1.74 -4.83
CA ASP A 75 3.39 3.00 -4.67
C ASP A 75 2.04 2.78 -3.97
N GLY A 76 1.67 3.75 -3.14
CA GLY A 76 0.44 3.72 -2.37
C GLY A 76 0.69 4.07 -0.91
N ASP A 77 -0.39 4.38 -0.20
CA ASP A 77 -0.33 4.67 1.23
C ASP A 77 0.13 3.42 1.99
N GLY A 78 1.07 3.60 2.93
CA GLY A 78 1.47 2.49 3.79
C GLY A 78 0.30 2.02 4.65
N MET A 79 -0.03 0.74 4.61
CA MET A 79 -0.97 0.10 5.54
C MET A 79 -0.22 -0.91 6.41
N ILE A 80 -0.50 -0.85 7.71
CA ILE A 80 -0.02 -1.83 8.69
C ILE A 80 -1.12 -2.85 8.91
N HIS A 81 -0.78 -4.12 8.73
CA HIS A 81 -1.56 -5.26 9.17
C HIS A 81 -0.96 -5.78 10.47
N CYS A 82 -1.78 -5.98 11.48
CA CYS A 82 -1.35 -6.43 12.80
C CYS A 82 -2.17 -7.64 13.22
N VAL A 83 -1.49 -8.71 13.64
CA VAL A 83 -2.09 -9.85 14.33
C VAL A 83 -1.54 -9.86 15.74
N CYS A 84 -2.36 -9.50 16.72
CA CYS A 84 -2.07 -9.63 18.13
C CYS A 84 -2.36 -11.05 18.57
N LEU A 85 -1.32 -11.73 19.05
CA LEU A 85 -1.42 -13.08 19.57
C LEU A 85 -1.69 -13.02 21.07
N PRO A 86 -2.69 -13.77 21.56
CA PRO A 86 -3.15 -13.66 22.93
C PRO A 86 -2.09 -14.16 23.90
N PRO A 87 -2.12 -13.63 25.15
CA PRO A 87 -1.17 -13.99 26.19
C PRO A 87 -1.32 -15.43 26.73
N ASP A 88 -2.48 -16.04 26.50
CA ASP A 88 -2.93 -17.34 26.97
C ASP A 88 -3.54 -18.16 25.82
N ALA A 89 -3.41 -19.49 25.89
CA ALA A 89 -3.96 -20.38 24.87
C ALA A 89 -5.51 -20.35 24.78
N ALA A 90 -6.18 -19.82 25.82
CA ALA A 90 -7.63 -19.60 25.84
C ALA A 90 -8.04 -18.24 25.24
N GLY A 91 -7.11 -17.32 25.06
CA GLY A 91 -7.38 -16.04 24.43
C GLY A 91 -7.54 -16.21 22.92
N GLU A 92 -8.28 -15.30 22.31
CA GLU A 92 -8.50 -15.30 20.87
C GLU A 92 -7.55 -14.29 20.18
N PRO A 93 -6.86 -14.68 19.11
CA PRO A 93 -6.11 -13.75 18.28
C PRO A 93 -6.98 -12.60 17.77
N ARG A 94 -6.36 -11.42 17.66
CA ARG A 94 -7.03 -10.22 17.15
C ARG A 94 -6.26 -9.69 15.95
N TYR A 95 -7.00 -9.26 14.93
CA TYR A 95 -6.47 -8.67 13.73
C TYR A 95 -6.92 -7.22 13.60
N SER A 96 -6.01 -6.37 13.15
CA SER A 96 -6.31 -4.99 12.76
C SER A 96 -5.54 -4.62 11.50
N ARG A 97 -6.06 -3.63 10.77
CA ARG A 97 -5.33 -2.97 9.69
C ARG A 97 -5.64 -1.49 9.67
N SER A 98 -4.62 -0.67 9.51
CA SER A 98 -4.76 0.80 9.47
C SER A 98 -3.74 1.43 8.53
N TRP A 99 -4.15 2.51 7.86
CA TRP A 99 -3.23 3.32 7.09
C TRP A 99 -2.34 4.15 8.02
N VAL A 100 -1.07 4.24 7.65
CA VAL A 100 -0.13 5.15 8.28
C VAL A 100 -0.50 6.57 7.89
N ARG A 101 -0.74 7.43 8.89
CA ARG A 101 -1.09 8.84 8.69
C ARG A 101 0.14 9.67 8.32
N THR A 102 0.68 9.44 7.13
CA THR A 102 1.75 10.26 6.59
C THR A 102 1.22 11.63 6.16
N SER A 103 2.10 12.62 6.01
CA SER A 103 1.71 13.92 5.48
C SER A 103 1.19 13.84 4.03
N GLY A 104 1.64 12.84 3.26
CA GLY A 104 1.11 12.54 1.93
C GLY A 104 -0.34 12.04 2.00
N PHE A 105 -0.57 11.03 2.84
CA PHE A 105 -1.89 10.45 3.11
C PHE A 105 -2.93 11.53 3.46
N GLU A 106 -2.60 12.42 4.40
CA GLU A 106 -3.54 13.46 4.85
C GLU A 106 -3.89 14.46 3.75
N LYS A 107 -2.90 14.85 2.92
CA LYS A 107 -3.11 15.78 1.82
C LYS A 107 -3.96 15.18 0.71
N GLU A 108 -3.70 13.93 0.33
CA GLU A 108 -4.48 13.23 -0.71
C GLU A 108 -5.91 12.97 -0.24
N ARG A 109 -6.08 12.57 1.02
CA ARG A 109 -7.40 12.40 1.62
C ARG A 109 -8.18 13.70 1.68
N ALA A 110 -7.54 14.82 2.04
CA ALA A 110 -8.18 16.13 2.05
C ALA A 110 -8.54 16.62 0.64
N ALA A 111 -7.72 16.29 -0.36
CA ALA A 111 -7.98 16.65 -1.75
C ALA A 111 -8.98 15.71 -2.45
N GLY A 112 -9.28 14.55 -1.87
CA GLY A 112 -10.13 13.51 -2.47
C GLY A 112 -9.54 12.91 -3.75
N LYS A 113 -8.24 13.07 -3.98
CA LYS A 113 -7.52 12.61 -5.17
C LYS A 113 -6.05 12.41 -4.88
N ARG A 114 -5.41 11.56 -5.68
CA ARG A 114 -3.96 11.38 -5.68
C ARG A 114 -3.26 12.70 -6.05
N LEU A 115 -2.24 13.07 -5.28
CA LEU A 115 -1.42 14.26 -5.44
C LEU A 115 0.04 13.92 -5.69
N PHE A 116 0.51 12.78 -5.14
CA PHE A 116 1.89 12.34 -5.25
C PHE A 116 1.98 11.20 -6.26
N ASP A 117 2.74 11.45 -7.33
CA ASP A 117 3.17 10.41 -8.24
C ASP A 117 4.19 9.52 -7.53
N GLY A 118 4.10 8.22 -7.79
CA GLY A 118 4.99 7.23 -7.19
C GLY A 118 6.47 7.44 -7.53
N SER A 119 7.36 6.89 -6.70
CA SER A 119 8.82 7.11 -6.81
C SER A 119 9.39 6.60 -8.14
N LEU A 120 8.76 5.58 -8.72
CA LEU A 120 9.14 4.95 -9.99
C LEU A 120 8.19 5.28 -11.14
N VAL A 121 7.30 6.25 -10.96
CA VAL A 121 6.42 6.69 -12.04
C VAL A 121 7.24 7.53 -13.02
N ALA A 122 7.53 6.93 -14.18
CA ALA A 122 8.20 7.63 -15.26
C ALA A 122 7.30 8.76 -15.82
N PRO A 123 7.87 9.94 -16.15
CA PRO A 123 9.29 10.26 -16.17
C PRO A 123 9.78 11.06 -14.94
N ARG A 124 8.93 11.31 -13.93
CA ARG A 124 9.29 12.10 -12.74
C ARG A 124 10.24 11.36 -11.78
N GLY A 125 10.20 10.02 -11.78
CA GLY A 125 11.12 9.18 -11.00
C GLY A 125 12.50 8.98 -11.66
N TRP A 126 12.63 9.22 -12.97
CA TRP A 126 13.88 8.98 -13.70
C TRP A 126 15.07 9.80 -13.17
N PRO A 127 14.92 11.11 -12.87
CA PRO A 127 16.00 11.89 -12.25
C PRO A 127 16.44 11.37 -10.86
N LEU A 128 15.54 10.75 -10.08
CA LEU A 128 15.89 10.15 -8.78
C LEU A 128 16.80 8.93 -8.94
N LEU A 129 16.59 8.13 -9.99
CA LEU A 129 17.43 6.97 -10.29
C LEU A 129 18.81 7.38 -10.82
N VAL A 130 18.88 8.43 -11.64
CA VAL A 130 20.17 8.96 -12.15
C VAL A 130 21.08 9.40 -11.00
N GLY A 131 20.53 9.99 -9.94
CA GLY A 131 21.29 10.41 -8.75
C GLY A 131 21.79 9.26 -7.86
N LEU A 132 21.38 8.01 -8.11
CA LEU A 132 21.76 6.82 -7.34
C LEU A 132 22.95 6.07 -7.98
N VAL A 133 23.24 6.37 -9.25
CA VAL A 133 24.31 5.73 -10.05
C VAL A 133 25.48 6.70 -10.31
N ALA A 134 25.33 7.97 -9.94
CA ALA A 134 26.38 9.00 -9.98
C ALA A 134 27.01 9.20 -8.60
#